data_AF-A0AA39Z851-F1
#
_entry.id   AF-A0AA39Z851-F1
#
_cell.length_a   1.000
_cell.length_b   1.000
_cell.length_c   1.000
_cell.angle_alpha   90.00
_cell.angle_beta   90.00
_cell.angle_gamma   90.00
#
_symmetry.space_group_name_H-M   'P 1'
#
loop_
_entity.id
_entity.type
_entity.pdbx_description
1 polymer ?
#
loop_
_entity_poly.entity_id
_entity_poly.type
_entity_poly.pdbx_seq_one_letter_code
_entity_poly.pdbx_strand_id
1 'polypeptide(L)'
;MALTAKHHVRTTLNYWDDPGDGLPPTPIFIGKGKVTNKRPHLPHDFTVTDITGDEDKYLLDTHGFQYCRHKSQEEHFTSDESIKSVYYDECKELLKDITGARHIHIFNHKVRRGPTQWHHLGFNGKNLANRGPVTRTHVDQSYVGAERRLRWEFPDQQQAEELITRRYQIINIWRPIQTILKDPIAVADADSVPDSDLVGAEMVEDGFQGESWVVRHNPHHRWYFKYRMTPEDVLLIKCFDSDTSVARRALHSAFEDPAYREEESRQSIETVEWQGRQVPVWPMRTINYDLLLSQDPEEVENVLQACLQDGYFQLNLDSIDGRRMLEDREQLLKLMNRFFDAPLEAKNEYGLIDSHLGYEPVGNRTGAFGAGSKDGYEMLKVSRDEIQQGSPRVPSPIKNSGDLHQLEQVIGSCNTITKVILAALSTGLNLAAKDRFENSHRNDRPSATTLSMMHYLPAEVTGQHKVGHQKHTDISSLTLLFSDQWGLQVRPPGECGALEMGFVEPQKNCAFVHVGDSLRFASGMKFQSCIHRVVPFNPTEHRYSIAYFLRAEDDTMFMDSEGRYVTAKEWHDQKFKAFTDPWFYQAQAPKTMILGGMVEAGADDPEPVTAYAPLPVQMPV
;
A
#
# COMPACT_ATOMS: atom_id res chain seq x y z
N MET A 1 12.05 -42.21 -19.42
CA MET A 1 11.99 -40.73 -19.36
C MET A 1 13.43 -40.23 -19.37
N ALA A 2 13.74 -39.14 -20.05
CA ALA A 2 15.08 -38.55 -19.97
C ALA A 2 15.25 -37.94 -18.58
N LEU A 3 16.33 -38.31 -17.87
CA LEU A 3 16.74 -37.63 -16.65
C LEU A 3 17.16 -36.20 -17.05
N THR A 4 16.32 -35.22 -16.75
CA THR A 4 16.70 -33.82 -16.79
C THR A 4 17.88 -33.61 -15.83
N ALA A 5 18.96 -32.99 -16.31
CA ALA A 5 20.10 -32.68 -15.46
C ALA A 5 19.66 -31.79 -14.28
N LYS A 6 20.12 -32.13 -13.08
CA LYS A 6 19.83 -31.37 -11.86
C LYS A 6 20.43 -29.97 -11.95
N HIS A 7 19.66 -28.97 -11.54
CA HIS A 7 20.06 -27.57 -11.57
C HIS A 7 20.72 -27.16 -10.24
N HIS A 8 21.87 -27.75 -9.91
CA HIS A 8 22.62 -27.35 -8.72
C HIS A 8 23.16 -25.92 -8.86
N VAL A 9 22.87 -25.05 -7.88
CA VAL A 9 23.23 -23.63 -7.96
C VAL A 9 24.39 -23.32 -7.02
N ARG A 10 25.47 -22.73 -7.55
CA ARG A 10 26.51 -22.10 -6.73
C ARG A 10 26.16 -20.64 -6.49
N THR A 11 26.03 -20.25 -5.23
CA THR A 11 25.54 -18.94 -4.80
C THR A 11 26.12 -18.56 -3.43
N THR A 12 25.71 -17.43 -2.88
CA THR A 12 26.01 -17.05 -1.50
C THR A 12 24.76 -17.09 -0.60
N LEU A 13 24.98 -17.40 0.67
CA LEU A 13 23.97 -17.35 1.73
C LEU A 13 24.46 -16.45 2.86
N ASN A 14 23.57 -15.59 3.38
CA ASN A 14 23.96 -14.56 4.35
C ASN A 14 23.78 -15.06 5.79
N TYR A 15 24.89 -15.39 6.45
CA TYR A 15 24.92 -15.81 7.85
C TYR A 15 25.06 -14.61 8.79
N TRP A 16 24.72 -14.76 10.06
CA TRP A 16 24.94 -13.71 11.06
C TRP A 16 26.44 -13.53 11.32
N ASP A 17 26.88 -12.28 11.26
CA ASP A 17 28.25 -11.87 11.52
C ASP A 17 28.40 -11.65 13.03
N ASP A 18 28.88 -12.67 13.74
CA ASP A 18 29.08 -12.63 15.20
C ASP A 18 30.22 -11.64 15.52
N PRO A 19 29.95 -10.50 16.19
CA PRO A 19 30.99 -9.52 16.48
C PRO A 19 32.04 -10.03 17.48
N GLY A 20 31.81 -11.18 18.12
CA GLY A 20 32.76 -11.80 19.05
C GLY A 20 32.91 -11.08 20.39
N ASP A 21 32.04 -10.10 20.68
CA ASP A 21 32.03 -9.31 21.91
C ASP A 21 31.30 -10.01 23.08
N GLY A 22 30.63 -11.13 22.81
CA GLY A 22 29.85 -11.90 23.77
C GLY A 22 28.47 -11.33 24.10
N LEU A 23 28.03 -10.29 23.40
CA LEU A 23 26.68 -9.72 23.56
C LEU A 23 25.64 -10.53 22.77
N PRO A 24 24.36 -10.54 23.22
CA PRO A 24 23.29 -11.15 22.44
C PRO A 24 23.03 -10.38 21.13
N PRO A 25 22.56 -11.04 20.06
CA PRO A 25 22.25 -10.38 18.80
C PRO A 25 21.23 -9.25 18.98
N THR A 26 21.46 -8.12 18.31
CA THR A 26 20.62 -6.91 18.43
C THR A 26 19.13 -7.24 18.26
N PRO A 27 18.24 -6.86 19.20
CA PRO A 27 16.81 -7.11 19.06
C PRO A 27 16.20 -6.46 17.82
N ILE A 28 15.19 -7.13 17.25
CA ILE A 28 14.40 -6.58 16.15
C ILE A 28 13.09 -6.02 16.71
N PHE A 29 12.72 -4.81 16.29
CA PHE A 29 11.42 -4.22 16.60
C PHE A 29 10.62 -4.08 15.31
N ILE A 30 9.41 -4.64 15.29
CA ILE A 30 8.42 -4.64 14.21
C ILE A 30 7.13 -4.04 14.77
N GLY A 31 6.60 -3.02 14.09
CA GLY A 31 5.35 -2.35 14.47
C GLY A 31 5.45 -0.84 14.31
N LYS A 32 4.30 -0.15 14.36
CA LYS A 32 4.19 1.30 14.11
C LYS A 32 4.88 1.74 12.79
N GLY A 33 4.76 0.92 11.74
CA GLY A 33 5.39 1.16 10.44
C GLY A 33 6.92 0.93 10.37
N LYS A 34 7.57 0.54 11.47
CA LYS A 34 9.03 0.40 11.57
C LYS A 34 9.45 -1.08 11.63
N VAL A 35 10.57 -1.41 10.97
CA VAL A 35 11.32 -2.66 11.17
C VAL A 35 12.77 -2.29 11.44
N THR A 36 13.28 -2.55 12.63
CA THR A 36 14.72 -2.35 12.93
C THR A 36 15.46 -3.68 12.85
N ASN A 37 16.22 -3.92 11.79
CA ASN A 37 17.10 -5.10 11.71
C ASN A 37 18.54 -4.70 11.43
N LYS A 38 19.21 -4.21 12.48
CA LYS A 38 20.63 -3.79 12.47
C LYS A 38 21.61 -4.95 12.70
N ARG A 39 21.15 -6.20 12.73
CA ARG A 39 22.03 -7.37 12.85
C ARG A 39 22.95 -7.42 11.61
N PRO A 40 24.29 -7.50 11.79
CA PRO A 40 25.22 -7.62 10.67
C PRO A 40 25.17 -9.06 10.09
N HIS A 41 25.47 -9.18 8.80
CA HIS A 41 25.50 -10.46 8.10
C HIS A 41 26.62 -10.48 7.07
N LEU A 42 27.21 -11.66 6.84
CA LEU A 42 28.21 -11.88 5.81
C LEU A 42 27.73 -12.96 4.81
N PRO A 43 27.95 -12.76 3.50
CA PRO A 43 27.71 -13.76 2.48
C PRO A 43 28.81 -14.84 2.50
N HIS A 44 28.41 -16.11 2.43
CA HIS A 44 29.32 -17.25 2.32
C HIS A 44 28.94 -18.13 1.13
N ASP A 45 29.93 -18.64 0.40
CA ASP A 45 29.77 -19.51 -0.77
C ASP A 45 29.16 -20.87 -0.38
N PHE A 46 28.06 -21.25 -1.02
CA PHE A 46 27.47 -22.59 -0.92
C PHE A 46 27.07 -23.13 -2.30
N THR A 47 26.94 -24.45 -2.39
CA THR A 47 26.20 -25.11 -3.47
C THR A 47 24.85 -25.54 -2.92
N VAL A 48 23.77 -24.98 -3.45
CA VAL A 48 22.40 -25.38 -3.12
C VAL A 48 22.00 -26.51 -4.07
N THR A 49 21.66 -27.66 -3.49
CA THR A 49 21.45 -28.90 -4.22
C THR A 49 20.01 -29.00 -4.72
N ASP A 50 19.80 -29.04 -6.04
CA ASP A 50 18.49 -29.32 -6.63
C ASP A 50 18.02 -30.76 -6.34
N ILE A 51 16.87 -30.88 -5.68
CA ILE A 51 16.24 -32.16 -5.31
C ILE A 51 15.06 -32.55 -6.21
N THR A 52 14.79 -31.84 -7.31
CA THR A 52 13.65 -32.13 -8.20
C THR A 52 13.65 -33.58 -8.71
N GLY A 53 12.62 -34.37 -8.39
CA GLY A 53 12.54 -35.81 -8.66
C GLY A 53 13.11 -36.73 -7.57
N ASP A 54 13.56 -36.19 -6.44
CA ASP A 54 14.08 -36.90 -5.25
C ASP A 54 13.40 -36.40 -3.94
N GLU A 55 12.28 -35.68 -4.05
CA GLU A 55 11.59 -35.00 -2.94
C GLU A 55 11.18 -35.94 -1.80
N ASP A 56 10.87 -37.20 -2.12
CA ASP A 56 10.40 -38.25 -1.21
C ASP A 56 11.44 -38.65 -0.15
N LYS A 57 12.72 -38.33 -0.39
CA LYS A 57 13.84 -38.61 0.54
C LYS A 57 13.91 -37.62 1.71
N TYR A 58 13.25 -36.46 1.58
CA TYR A 58 13.36 -35.34 2.52
C TYR A 58 12.07 -35.20 3.32
N LEU A 59 12.10 -35.63 4.58
CA LEU A 59 10.93 -35.68 5.46
C LEU A 59 11.10 -34.74 6.67
N LEU A 60 9.99 -34.23 7.20
CA LEU A 60 9.98 -33.29 8.33
C LEU A 60 10.71 -33.81 9.59
N ASP A 61 10.63 -35.11 9.87
CA ASP A 61 11.23 -35.72 11.07
C ASP A 61 12.69 -36.15 10.88
N THR A 62 13.21 -36.19 9.65
CA THR A 62 14.63 -36.53 9.37
C THR A 62 15.46 -35.33 8.91
N HIS A 63 14.91 -34.45 8.07
CA HIS A 63 15.65 -33.32 7.49
C HIS A 63 15.16 -31.96 7.99
N GLY A 64 14.03 -31.91 8.70
CA GLY A 64 13.40 -30.65 9.16
C GLY A 64 12.59 -29.93 8.08
N PHE A 65 12.55 -30.44 6.86
CA PHE A 65 11.71 -29.94 5.77
C PHE A 65 11.17 -31.09 4.92
N GLN A 66 10.08 -30.84 4.19
CA GLN A 66 9.47 -31.82 3.30
C GLN A 66 8.75 -31.13 2.15
N TYR A 67 8.85 -31.70 0.95
CA TYR A 67 8.06 -31.26 -0.20
C TYR A 67 6.88 -32.20 -0.41
N CYS A 68 5.73 -31.64 -0.77
CA CYS A 68 4.53 -32.39 -1.09
C CYS A 68 3.78 -31.76 -2.27
N ARG A 69 2.97 -32.57 -2.96
CA ARG A 69 2.09 -32.11 -4.04
C ARG A 69 0.70 -31.89 -3.49
N HIS A 70 0.14 -30.72 -3.73
CA HIS A 70 -1.23 -30.39 -3.39
C HIS A 70 -1.77 -29.37 -4.39
N LYS A 71 -2.84 -29.69 -5.12
CA LYS A 71 -3.54 -28.67 -5.90
C LYS A 71 -4.48 -27.88 -4.99
N SER A 72 -4.24 -26.58 -4.84
CA SER A 72 -5.12 -25.70 -4.07
C SER A 72 -6.40 -25.37 -4.84
N GLN A 73 -7.51 -25.18 -4.12
CA GLN A 73 -8.74 -24.56 -4.64
C GLN A 73 -8.61 -23.03 -4.61
N GLU A 74 -7.87 -22.49 -3.65
CA GLU A 74 -7.39 -21.12 -3.68
C GLU A 74 -6.25 -21.01 -4.71
N GLU A 75 -6.56 -20.61 -5.95
CA GLU A 75 -5.57 -20.50 -7.02
C GLU A 75 -4.85 -19.14 -7.05
N HIS A 76 -5.43 -18.09 -6.47
CA HIS A 76 -4.96 -16.72 -6.65
C HIS A 76 -4.28 -16.13 -5.42
N PHE A 77 -4.74 -16.54 -4.24
CA PHE A 77 -4.40 -16.00 -2.91
C PHE A 77 -4.47 -14.47 -2.94
N THR A 78 -5.66 -13.92 -2.71
CA THR A 78 -5.87 -12.46 -2.81
C THR A 78 -6.86 -11.96 -1.76
N SER A 79 -7.90 -12.75 -1.47
CA SER A 79 -8.81 -12.51 -0.34
C SER A 79 -8.30 -13.20 0.94
N ASP A 80 -8.11 -12.42 2.00
CA ASP A 80 -7.86 -12.91 3.36
C ASP A 80 -8.99 -13.82 3.87
N GLU A 81 -10.25 -13.52 3.49
CA GLU A 81 -11.41 -14.36 3.79
C GLU A 81 -11.35 -15.69 3.05
N SER A 82 -11.02 -15.70 1.76
CA SER A 82 -10.88 -16.92 0.96
C SER A 82 -9.74 -17.80 1.47
N ILE A 83 -8.60 -17.20 1.86
CA ILE A 83 -7.52 -17.92 2.53
C ILE A 83 -7.99 -18.56 3.84
N LYS A 84 -8.72 -17.80 4.68
CA LYS A 84 -9.18 -18.29 5.99
C LYS A 84 -10.31 -19.33 5.91
N SER A 85 -11.13 -19.29 4.86
CA SER A 85 -12.29 -20.17 4.68
C SER A 85 -12.02 -21.38 3.78
N VAL A 86 -11.03 -21.29 2.87
CA VAL A 86 -10.67 -22.38 1.93
C VAL A 86 -9.26 -22.88 2.23
N TYR A 87 -8.24 -22.03 2.03
CA TYR A 87 -6.85 -22.47 2.09
C TYR A 87 -6.39 -22.94 3.48
N TYR A 88 -6.95 -22.37 4.54
CA TYR A 88 -6.68 -22.78 5.92
C TYR A 88 -7.17 -24.20 6.19
N ASP A 89 -8.26 -24.65 5.56
CA ASP A 89 -8.76 -26.01 5.73
C ASP A 89 -7.94 -27.01 4.92
N GLU A 90 -7.56 -26.67 3.68
CA GLU A 90 -6.56 -27.44 2.91
C GLU A 90 -5.24 -27.60 3.69
N CYS A 91 -4.74 -26.52 4.29
CA CYS A 91 -3.52 -26.54 5.11
C CYS A 91 -3.67 -27.44 6.35
N LYS A 92 -4.84 -27.45 7.00
CA LYS A 92 -5.11 -28.35 8.14
C LYS A 92 -5.17 -29.81 7.69
N GLU A 93 -5.77 -30.11 6.54
CA GLU A 93 -5.82 -31.47 6.00
C GLU A 93 -4.43 -31.97 5.61
N LEU A 94 -3.69 -31.19 4.83
CA LEU A 94 -2.31 -31.49 4.42
C LEU A 94 -1.39 -31.76 5.61
N LEU A 95 -1.45 -30.92 6.65
CA LEU A 95 -0.65 -31.12 7.86
C LEU A 95 -1.14 -32.31 8.69
N LYS A 96 -2.44 -32.60 8.80
CA LYS A 96 -2.96 -33.81 9.47
C LYS A 96 -2.40 -35.06 8.82
N ASP A 97 -2.46 -35.15 7.49
CA ASP A 97 -2.04 -36.33 6.74
C ASP A 97 -0.53 -36.58 6.86
N ILE A 98 0.27 -35.51 6.89
CA ILE A 98 1.74 -35.60 6.96
C ILE A 98 2.26 -35.81 8.40
N THR A 99 1.63 -35.18 9.40
CA THR A 99 2.15 -35.18 10.79
C THR A 99 1.38 -36.06 11.76
N GLY A 100 0.16 -36.49 11.41
CA GLY A 100 -0.77 -37.14 12.33
C GLY A 100 -1.34 -36.22 13.42
N ALA A 101 -1.16 -34.90 13.32
CA ALA A 101 -1.57 -33.94 14.34
C ALA A 101 -3.09 -33.96 14.59
N ARG A 102 -3.50 -34.17 15.85
CA ARG A 102 -4.91 -34.15 16.26
C ARG A 102 -5.54 -32.75 16.27
N HIS A 103 -4.73 -31.72 16.46
CA HIS A 103 -5.16 -30.32 16.51
C HIS A 103 -4.16 -29.45 15.74
N ILE A 104 -4.68 -28.48 15.00
CA ILE A 104 -3.90 -27.55 14.19
C ILE A 104 -4.49 -26.16 14.39
N HIS A 105 -3.63 -25.22 14.78
CA HIS A 105 -3.96 -23.80 14.92
C HIS A 105 -3.10 -23.00 13.94
N ILE A 106 -3.76 -22.26 13.04
CA ILE A 106 -3.08 -21.40 12.08
C ILE A 106 -3.20 -19.97 12.61
N PHE A 107 -2.10 -19.45 13.16
CA PHE A 107 -2.07 -18.15 13.84
C PHE A 107 -1.81 -16.95 12.91
N ASN A 108 -1.16 -17.17 11.77
CA ASN A 108 -1.04 -16.14 10.74
C ASN A 108 -0.89 -16.77 9.34
N HIS A 109 -0.96 -15.93 8.32
CA HIS A 109 -0.37 -16.21 7.02
C HIS A 109 0.45 -14.98 6.59
N LYS A 110 1.48 -15.20 5.77
CA LYS A 110 2.36 -14.14 5.27
C LYS A 110 2.59 -14.31 3.78
N VAL A 111 2.89 -13.18 3.17
CA VAL A 111 2.41 -12.80 1.86
C VAL A 111 3.48 -11.89 1.26
N ARG A 112 4.02 -12.21 0.09
CA ARG A 112 5.24 -11.55 -0.45
C ARG A 112 5.22 -11.44 -1.98
N ARG A 113 4.75 -10.31 -2.53
CA ARG A 113 4.94 -9.92 -3.96
C ARG A 113 6.12 -8.95 -4.19
N GLY A 114 6.88 -8.61 -3.14
CA GLY A 114 7.93 -7.57 -3.19
C GLY A 114 9.31 -8.02 -3.74
N PRO A 115 10.19 -7.06 -4.10
CA PRO A 115 11.48 -7.34 -4.73
C PRO A 115 12.56 -7.83 -3.76
N THR A 116 13.57 -8.51 -4.30
CA THR A 116 14.70 -9.14 -3.58
C THR A 116 15.36 -8.25 -2.53
N GLN A 117 15.60 -6.98 -2.87
CA GLN A 117 16.32 -6.03 -2.03
C GLN A 117 15.40 -5.13 -1.18
N TRP A 118 14.22 -5.61 -0.80
CA TRP A 118 13.27 -4.85 0.03
C TRP A 118 13.87 -4.32 1.34
N HIS A 119 14.85 -5.01 1.92
CA HIS A 119 15.59 -4.53 3.11
C HIS A 119 16.46 -3.29 2.87
N HIS A 120 16.81 -2.99 1.60
CA HIS A 120 17.64 -1.85 1.21
C HIS A 120 16.82 -0.64 0.71
N LEU A 121 15.48 -0.72 0.68
CA LEU A 121 14.58 0.37 0.26
C LEU A 121 14.50 1.55 1.27
N GLY A 122 15.41 1.59 2.24
CA GLY A 122 15.56 2.67 3.22
C GLY A 122 14.53 2.66 4.34
N PHE A 123 14.56 3.68 5.21
CA PHE A 123 13.64 3.83 6.35
C PHE A 123 12.21 4.29 5.96
N ASN A 124 11.89 4.22 4.66
CA ASN A 124 10.84 4.97 3.97
C ASN A 124 9.47 4.27 3.92
N GLY A 125 9.08 3.51 4.95
CA GLY A 125 7.78 2.78 5.03
C GLY A 125 7.60 1.61 4.05
N LYS A 126 8.28 1.61 2.89
CA LYS A 126 8.19 0.60 1.83
C LYS A 126 8.60 -0.82 2.25
N ASN A 127 9.35 -0.96 3.35
CA ASN A 127 9.86 -2.25 3.81
C ASN A 127 8.76 -3.20 4.37
N LEU A 128 7.65 -2.66 4.89
CA LEU A 128 6.64 -3.52 5.54
C LEU A 128 5.64 -4.13 4.54
N ALA A 129 5.30 -3.37 3.49
CA ALA A 129 4.30 -3.73 2.48
C ALA A 129 4.89 -4.31 1.18
N ASN A 130 6.17 -4.04 0.88
CA ASN A 130 6.88 -4.71 -0.21
C ASN A 130 7.83 -5.79 0.32
N ARG A 131 7.38 -6.63 1.27
CA ARG A 131 8.19 -7.74 1.79
C ARG A 131 8.52 -8.71 0.66
N GLY A 132 9.76 -8.67 0.18
CA GLY A 132 10.29 -9.65 -0.75
C GLY A 132 10.86 -10.91 -0.06
N PRO A 133 11.70 -11.67 -0.77
CA PRO A 133 12.46 -12.78 -0.23
C PRO A 133 13.30 -12.38 1.00
N VAL A 134 13.39 -13.24 2.03
CA VAL A 134 14.33 -13.06 3.15
C VAL A 134 15.63 -13.76 2.79
N THR A 135 16.68 -13.00 2.49
CA THR A 135 17.99 -13.53 2.02
C THR A 135 18.98 -13.83 3.16
N ARG A 136 18.53 -13.74 4.41
CA ARG A 136 19.30 -14.02 5.62
C ARG A 136 19.00 -15.42 6.11
N THR A 137 20.03 -16.19 6.47
CA THR A 137 19.88 -17.53 7.07
C THR A 137 19.28 -17.42 8.48
N HIS A 138 18.14 -18.06 8.70
CA HIS A 138 17.40 -18.01 9.97
C HIS A 138 16.54 -19.25 10.23
N VAL A 139 15.99 -19.32 11.44
CA VAL A 139 14.75 -20.06 11.77
C VAL A 139 13.84 -19.10 12.52
N ASP A 140 12.55 -19.05 12.14
CA ASP A 140 11.59 -18.08 12.67
C ASP A 140 11.39 -18.12 14.19
N GLN A 141 11.53 -19.29 14.82
CA GLN A 141 11.31 -19.50 16.25
C GLN A 141 12.53 -20.17 16.89
N SER A 142 13.02 -19.61 18.00
CA SER A 142 13.88 -20.35 18.93
C SER A 142 13.08 -21.35 19.77
N TYR A 143 13.73 -22.19 20.57
CA TYR A 143 12.99 -23.03 21.52
C TYR A 143 12.18 -22.21 22.53
N VAL A 144 12.74 -21.10 23.02
CA VAL A 144 12.07 -20.16 23.91
C VAL A 144 11.00 -19.37 23.14
N GLY A 145 11.31 -18.94 21.92
CA GLY A 145 10.37 -18.24 21.03
C GLY A 145 9.12 -19.07 20.70
N ALA A 146 9.28 -20.37 20.47
CA ALA A 146 8.19 -21.30 20.19
C ALA A 146 7.23 -21.46 21.39
N GLU A 147 7.75 -21.59 22.62
CA GLU A 147 6.90 -21.63 23.81
C GLU A 147 6.20 -20.28 24.05
N ARG A 148 6.93 -19.15 23.91
CA ARG A 148 6.34 -17.80 23.98
C ARG A 148 5.22 -17.62 22.95
N ARG A 149 5.41 -18.10 21.71
CA ARG A 149 4.40 -18.08 20.65
C ARG A 149 3.18 -18.92 21.05
N LEU A 150 3.35 -20.16 21.50
CA LEU A 150 2.23 -21.00 21.94
C LEU A 150 1.39 -20.31 23.02
N ARG A 151 2.04 -19.77 24.06
CA ARG A 151 1.36 -19.05 25.16
C ARG A 151 0.68 -17.75 24.72
N TRP A 152 1.14 -17.12 23.64
CA TRP A 152 0.49 -15.95 23.05
C TRP A 152 -0.77 -16.32 22.26
N GLU A 153 -0.70 -17.39 21.46
CA GLU A 153 -1.85 -17.88 20.68
C GLU A 153 -2.95 -18.52 21.52
N PHE A 154 -2.58 -19.09 22.68
CA PHE A 154 -3.50 -19.69 23.65
C PHE A 154 -3.43 -18.92 24.99
N PRO A 155 -4.15 -17.78 25.12
CA PRO A 155 -4.07 -16.92 26.31
C PRO A 155 -4.73 -17.53 27.56
N ASP A 156 -5.51 -18.61 27.43
CA ASP A 156 -5.93 -19.43 28.56
C ASP A 156 -4.72 -20.19 29.11
N GLN A 157 -4.27 -19.81 30.31
CA GLN A 157 -3.11 -20.40 30.96
C GLN A 157 -3.26 -21.91 31.18
N GLN A 158 -4.45 -22.40 31.53
CA GLN A 158 -4.65 -23.83 31.77
C GLN A 158 -4.55 -24.62 30.47
N GLN A 159 -5.10 -24.08 29.37
CA GLN A 159 -4.97 -24.68 28.04
C GLN A 159 -3.52 -24.67 27.55
N ALA A 160 -2.80 -23.56 27.73
CA ALA A 160 -1.40 -23.43 27.30
C ALA A 160 -0.48 -24.41 28.05
N GLU A 161 -0.63 -24.55 29.38
CA GLU A 161 0.11 -25.53 30.17
C GLU A 161 -0.20 -26.97 29.71
N GLU A 162 -1.46 -27.33 29.45
CA GLU A 162 -1.82 -28.65 28.92
C GLU A 162 -1.12 -28.92 27.57
N LEU A 163 -1.16 -27.95 26.64
CA LEU A 163 -0.57 -28.08 25.31
C LEU A 163 0.96 -28.20 25.34
N ILE A 164 1.64 -27.48 26.23
CA ILE A 164 3.11 -27.54 26.39
C ILE A 164 3.59 -28.92 26.86
N THR A 165 2.78 -29.66 27.62
CA THR A 165 3.13 -31.04 28.04
C THR A 165 3.04 -32.10 26.93
N ARG A 166 2.50 -31.74 25.75
CA ARG A 166 2.32 -32.65 24.60
C ARG A 166 3.38 -32.40 23.53
N ARG A 167 3.54 -33.33 22.59
CA ARG A 167 4.29 -33.04 21.36
C ARG A 167 3.54 -31.97 20.57
N TYR A 168 4.14 -30.78 20.47
CA TYR A 168 3.73 -29.69 19.60
C TYR A 168 4.85 -29.29 18.64
N GLN A 169 4.45 -28.71 17.52
CA GLN A 169 5.31 -28.32 16.40
C GLN A 169 4.90 -26.93 15.91
N ILE A 170 5.85 -26.20 15.31
CA ILE A 170 5.55 -25.02 14.50
C ILE A 170 6.14 -25.29 13.11
N ILE A 171 5.29 -25.31 12.09
CA ILE A 171 5.64 -25.64 10.71
C ILE A 171 5.13 -24.53 9.80
N ASN A 172 6.03 -23.94 9.01
CA ASN A 172 5.66 -23.04 7.93
C ASN A 172 5.22 -23.87 6.71
N ILE A 173 4.06 -23.52 6.14
CA ILE A 173 3.62 -24.02 4.83
C ILE A 173 3.96 -22.95 3.80
N TRP A 174 4.86 -23.27 2.87
CA TRP A 174 5.25 -22.37 1.78
C TRP A 174 4.77 -22.91 0.43
N ARG A 175 4.03 -22.07 -0.30
CA ARG A 175 3.51 -22.37 -1.64
C ARG A 175 3.80 -21.20 -2.60
N PRO A 176 4.30 -21.45 -3.81
CA PRO A 176 4.34 -20.46 -4.88
C PRO A 176 2.95 -20.09 -5.42
N ILE A 177 2.74 -18.84 -5.82
CA ILE A 177 1.56 -18.47 -6.64
C ILE A 177 1.83 -18.68 -8.13
N GLN A 178 3.10 -18.56 -8.54
CA GLN A 178 3.56 -18.79 -9.90
C GLN A 178 4.81 -19.67 -9.87
N THR A 179 5.22 -20.20 -11.03
CA THR A 179 6.42 -21.03 -11.12
C THR A 179 7.67 -20.22 -10.74
N ILE A 180 8.44 -20.72 -9.77
CA ILE A 180 9.60 -20.01 -9.21
C ILE A 180 10.81 -20.12 -10.14
N LEU A 181 11.30 -18.96 -10.59
CA LEU A 181 12.58 -18.83 -11.30
C LEU A 181 13.58 -18.02 -10.47
N LYS A 182 13.18 -16.83 -10.02
CA LYS A 182 14.02 -15.91 -9.23
C LYS A 182 13.85 -16.11 -7.73
N ASP A 183 14.95 -15.92 -7.02
CA ASP A 183 15.07 -15.99 -5.57
C ASP A 183 14.45 -17.25 -4.91
N PRO A 184 14.71 -18.49 -5.35
CA PRO A 184 14.17 -19.69 -4.70
C PRO A 184 14.49 -19.79 -3.20
N ILE A 185 13.71 -20.60 -2.45
CA ILE A 185 14.03 -20.92 -1.05
C ILE A 185 15.01 -22.09 -1.00
N ALA A 186 16.15 -21.89 -0.37
CA ALA A 186 17.00 -22.95 0.14
C ALA A 186 16.55 -23.34 1.55
N VAL A 187 16.61 -24.64 1.83
CA VAL A 187 16.41 -25.25 3.16
C VAL A 187 17.63 -26.09 3.52
N ALA A 188 18.09 -25.99 4.76
CA ALA A 188 19.20 -26.80 5.26
C ALA A 188 18.68 -28.08 5.91
N ASP A 189 19.39 -29.18 5.65
CA ASP A 189 19.21 -30.46 6.33
C ASP A 189 19.60 -30.32 7.81
N ALA A 190 18.66 -30.62 8.70
CA ALA A 190 18.80 -30.49 10.15
C ALA A 190 20.04 -31.22 10.72
N ASP A 191 20.42 -32.38 10.17
CA ASP A 191 21.59 -33.15 10.61
C ASP A 191 22.93 -32.49 10.22
N SER A 192 22.88 -31.36 9.50
CA SER A 192 24.05 -30.52 9.21
C SER A 192 24.17 -29.29 10.10
N VAL A 193 23.18 -29.04 10.97
CA VAL A 193 22.99 -27.76 11.71
C VAL A 193 23.02 -28.04 13.23
N PRO A 194 24.20 -28.13 13.88
CA PRO A 194 24.27 -28.35 15.32
C PRO A 194 23.73 -27.14 16.11
N ASP A 195 23.21 -27.39 17.32
CA ASP A 195 22.65 -26.33 18.18
C ASP A 195 23.68 -25.25 18.58
N SER A 196 24.99 -25.54 18.48
CA SER A 196 26.10 -24.59 18.69
C SER A 196 26.09 -23.40 17.71
N ASP A 197 25.52 -23.61 16.53
CA ASP A 197 25.58 -22.65 15.43
C ASP A 197 24.41 -21.65 15.51
N LEU A 198 23.45 -21.89 16.40
CA LEU A 198 22.30 -21.03 16.62
C LEU A 198 22.54 -20.05 17.76
N VAL A 199 22.00 -18.84 17.61
CA VAL A 199 21.97 -17.83 18.68
C VAL A 199 20.57 -17.26 18.80
N GLY A 200 20.03 -17.30 20.01
CA GLY A 200 18.71 -16.77 20.33
C GLY A 200 18.70 -15.25 20.17
N ALA A 201 17.74 -14.75 19.40
CA ALA A 201 17.77 -13.37 18.93
C ALA A 201 16.36 -12.75 18.99
N GLU A 202 16.14 -11.91 20.00
CA GLU A 202 14.83 -11.37 20.36
C GLU A 202 14.18 -10.53 19.25
N MET A 203 12.84 -10.61 19.19
CA MET A 203 12.03 -9.81 18.28
C MET A 203 10.75 -9.36 18.99
N VAL A 204 10.38 -8.10 18.83
CA VAL A 204 9.07 -7.58 19.25
C VAL A 204 8.25 -7.30 17.99
N GLU A 205 7.07 -7.90 17.84
CA GLU A 205 6.12 -7.67 16.73
C GLU A 205 4.75 -7.31 17.32
N ASP A 206 4.33 -6.05 17.19
CA ASP A 206 3.02 -5.52 17.62
C ASP A 206 2.56 -5.90 19.05
N GLY A 207 3.52 -5.90 19.99
CA GLY A 207 3.29 -6.19 21.42
C GLY A 207 3.63 -7.63 21.84
N PHE A 208 3.80 -8.55 20.88
CA PHE A 208 4.33 -9.88 21.14
C PHE A 208 5.87 -9.84 21.24
N GLN A 209 6.45 -10.44 22.29
CA GLN A 209 7.90 -10.65 22.44
C GLN A 209 8.28 -12.08 22.05
N GLY A 210 8.77 -12.25 20.84
CA GLY A 210 9.29 -13.50 20.31
C GLY A 210 10.81 -13.61 20.38
N GLU A 211 11.32 -14.77 19.95
CA GLU A 211 12.75 -15.01 19.78
C GLU A 211 12.96 -15.91 18.55
N SER A 212 13.93 -15.54 17.71
CA SER A 212 14.29 -16.24 16.47
C SER A 212 15.68 -16.86 16.61
N TRP A 213 16.03 -17.84 15.78
CA TRP A 213 17.43 -18.25 15.63
C TRP A 213 18.09 -17.42 14.53
N VAL A 214 19.13 -16.66 14.88
CA VAL A 214 20.18 -16.28 13.92
C VAL A 214 21.27 -17.35 13.94
N VAL A 215 22.03 -17.44 12.85
CA VAL A 215 22.90 -18.61 12.61
C VAL A 215 24.32 -18.16 12.27
N ARG A 216 25.30 -18.73 12.97
CA ARG A 216 26.73 -18.62 12.67
C ARG A 216 27.07 -19.39 11.41
N HIS A 217 28.03 -18.89 10.64
CA HIS A 217 28.53 -19.61 9.47
C HIS A 217 29.22 -20.93 9.88
N ASN A 218 28.78 -22.03 9.25
CA ASN A 218 29.45 -23.32 9.27
C ASN A 218 29.45 -23.89 7.85
N PRO A 219 30.61 -24.22 7.25
CA PRO A 219 30.70 -24.72 5.87
C PRO A 219 30.15 -26.15 5.70
N HIS A 220 29.84 -26.86 6.79
CA HIS A 220 29.24 -28.19 6.75
C HIS A 220 27.71 -28.19 6.58
N HIS A 221 27.06 -27.02 6.64
CA HIS A 221 25.63 -26.88 6.35
C HIS A 221 25.30 -27.38 4.93
N ARG A 222 24.38 -28.36 4.83
CA ARG A 222 23.94 -28.97 3.57
C ARG A 222 22.64 -28.33 3.12
N TRP A 223 22.70 -27.58 2.01
CA TRP A 223 21.58 -26.80 1.49
C TRP A 223 20.92 -27.45 0.27
N TYR A 224 19.59 -27.43 0.26
CA TYR A 224 18.75 -28.04 -0.76
C TYR A 224 17.65 -27.10 -1.22
N PHE A 225 17.20 -27.26 -2.46
CA PHE A 225 16.00 -26.59 -2.98
C PHE A 225 15.34 -27.44 -4.06
N LYS A 226 14.06 -27.16 -4.37
CA LYS A 226 13.41 -27.69 -5.56
C LYS A 226 13.45 -26.65 -6.69
N TYR A 227 14.02 -27.03 -7.83
CA TYR A 227 14.06 -26.19 -9.03
C TYR A 227 12.67 -26.09 -9.68
N ARG A 228 12.31 -24.89 -10.14
CA ARG A 228 11.02 -24.59 -10.82
C ARG A 228 9.79 -25.09 -10.08
N MET A 229 9.71 -24.84 -8.76
CA MET A 229 8.50 -25.12 -8.00
C MET A 229 7.29 -24.43 -8.62
N THR A 230 6.29 -25.24 -8.94
CA THR A 230 4.98 -24.83 -9.46
C THR A 230 4.03 -24.51 -8.29
N PRO A 231 2.85 -23.88 -8.54
CA PRO A 231 1.87 -23.62 -7.49
C PRO A 231 1.30 -24.88 -6.80
N GLU A 232 1.46 -26.05 -7.42
CA GLU A 232 1.10 -27.35 -6.83
C GLU A 232 2.21 -27.95 -5.93
N ASP A 233 3.42 -27.38 -5.92
CA ASP A 233 4.52 -27.81 -5.07
C ASP A 233 4.51 -27.03 -3.75
N VAL A 234 4.31 -27.73 -2.64
CA VAL A 234 4.29 -27.17 -1.29
C VAL A 234 5.54 -27.61 -0.53
N LEU A 235 6.24 -26.64 0.05
CA LEU A 235 7.37 -26.86 0.95
C LEU A 235 6.91 -26.64 2.40
N LEU A 236 7.00 -27.68 3.21
CA LEU A 236 6.85 -27.62 4.65
C LEU A 236 8.22 -27.40 5.29
N ILE A 237 8.36 -26.37 6.12
CA ILE A 237 9.60 -26.06 6.85
C ILE A 237 9.29 -26.11 8.35
N LYS A 238 9.92 -27.03 9.07
CA LYS A 238 9.81 -27.12 10.52
C LYS A 238 10.56 -25.96 11.15
N CYS A 239 9.88 -25.12 11.91
CA CYS A 239 10.49 -24.07 12.72
C CYS A 239 10.78 -24.55 14.14
N PHE A 240 9.94 -25.45 14.66
CA PHE A 240 10.09 -26.04 15.99
C PHE A 240 9.45 -27.44 16.07
N ASP A 241 10.08 -28.32 16.86
CA ASP A 241 9.48 -29.54 17.41
C ASP A 241 9.94 -29.73 18.86
N SER A 242 8.99 -30.04 19.72
CA SER A 242 9.20 -30.42 21.11
C SER A 242 9.81 -31.81 21.28
N ASP A 243 9.62 -32.71 20.30
CA ASP A 243 10.26 -34.02 20.28
C ASP A 243 11.74 -33.88 19.92
N THR A 244 12.61 -34.39 20.81
CA THR A 244 14.06 -34.30 20.67
C THR A 244 14.68 -35.49 19.95
N SER A 245 13.89 -36.50 19.56
CA SER A 245 14.35 -37.68 18.84
C SER A 245 14.36 -37.52 17.31
N VAL A 246 13.84 -36.40 16.81
CA VAL A 246 13.66 -36.07 15.39
C VAL A 246 14.34 -34.75 15.02
N ALA A 247 14.47 -34.47 13.73
CA ALA A 247 14.84 -33.14 13.25
C ALA A 247 13.86 -32.10 13.82
N ARG A 248 14.39 -31.11 14.58
CA ARG A 248 13.57 -30.16 15.36
C ARG A 248 13.25 -28.85 14.64
N ARG A 249 13.95 -28.57 13.55
CA ARG A 249 13.96 -27.30 12.81
C ARG A 249 14.69 -27.48 11.48
N ALA A 250 14.47 -26.59 10.51
CA ALA A 250 15.34 -26.42 9.35
C ALA A 250 15.69 -24.94 9.16
N LEU A 251 16.98 -24.66 8.87
CA LEU A 251 17.37 -23.33 8.42
C LEU A 251 16.75 -23.06 7.06
N HIS A 252 16.40 -21.81 6.80
CA HIS A 252 15.95 -21.40 5.48
C HIS A 252 16.43 -20.00 5.13
N SER A 253 16.58 -19.77 3.83
CA SER A 253 16.91 -18.48 3.22
C SER A 253 16.44 -18.48 1.78
N ALA A 254 16.02 -17.33 1.27
CA ALA A 254 16.06 -17.10 -0.16
C ALA A 254 17.52 -16.96 -0.63
N PHE A 255 17.80 -17.39 -1.86
CA PHE A 255 19.11 -17.24 -2.48
C PHE A 255 18.97 -16.81 -3.94
N GLU A 256 19.94 -16.05 -4.43
CA GLU A 256 19.97 -15.66 -5.84
C GLU A 256 20.46 -16.82 -6.70
N ASP A 257 19.73 -17.15 -7.76
CA ASP A 257 20.24 -17.98 -8.85
C ASP A 257 20.82 -17.07 -9.94
N PRO A 258 22.15 -17.10 -10.20
CA PRO A 258 22.77 -16.27 -11.22
C PRO A 258 22.17 -16.44 -12.62
N ALA A 259 21.53 -17.59 -12.92
CA ALA A 259 20.87 -17.82 -14.21
C ALA A 259 19.54 -17.06 -14.37
N TYR A 260 18.93 -16.61 -13.26
CA TYR A 260 17.60 -15.98 -13.22
C TYR A 260 17.59 -14.62 -12.50
N ARG A 261 18.76 -13.98 -12.33
CA ARG A 261 18.89 -12.67 -11.68
C ARG A 261 18.02 -11.59 -12.34
N GLU A 262 17.88 -11.60 -13.66
CA GLU A 262 17.16 -10.58 -14.42
C GLU A 262 15.66 -10.88 -14.60
N GLU A 263 15.15 -12.01 -14.12
CA GLU A 263 13.73 -12.37 -14.19
C GLU A 263 12.87 -11.51 -13.23
N GLU A 264 11.55 -11.62 -13.35
CA GLU A 264 10.61 -11.01 -12.40
C GLU A 264 10.76 -11.59 -10.98
N SER A 265 10.58 -10.75 -9.96
CA SER A 265 10.60 -11.20 -8.56
C SER A 265 9.41 -12.13 -8.27
N ARG A 266 9.69 -13.25 -7.59
CA ARG A 266 8.67 -14.26 -7.23
C ARG A 266 7.48 -13.67 -6.46
N GLN A 267 6.26 -14.13 -6.78
CA GLN A 267 5.02 -13.63 -6.16
C GLN A 267 4.40 -14.58 -5.11
N SER A 268 3.84 -13.96 -4.05
CA SER A 268 2.89 -14.53 -3.07
C SER A 268 1.95 -13.43 -2.46
N ILE A 269 0.65 -13.71 -2.26
CA ILE A 269 -0.63 -12.93 -2.05
C ILE A 269 -0.90 -11.43 -2.43
N GLU A 270 -0.34 -10.34 -1.91
CA GLU A 270 -1.08 -9.02 -1.86
C GLU A 270 -1.70 -8.49 -3.19
N THR A 271 -3.05 -8.56 -3.34
CA THR A 271 -3.93 -7.79 -4.27
C THR A 271 -5.38 -7.78 -3.74
N VAL A 272 -6.27 -6.93 -4.26
CA VAL A 272 -7.73 -6.98 -3.99
C VAL A 272 -8.51 -7.39 -5.24
N GLU A 273 -9.58 -8.17 -5.05
CA GLU A 273 -10.53 -8.44 -6.14
C GLU A 273 -11.49 -7.25 -6.31
N TRP A 274 -11.65 -6.79 -7.55
CA TRP A 274 -12.59 -5.76 -7.94
C TRP A 274 -13.21 -6.09 -9.30
N GLN A 275 -14.54 -6.28 -9.32
CA GLN A 275 -15.32 -6.62 -10.52
C GLN A 275 -14.80 -7.87 -11.26
N GLY A 276 -14.41 -8.92 -10.53
CA GLY A 276 -13.87 -10.16 -11.09
C GLY A 276 -12.47 -10.02 -11.71
N ARG A 277 -11.76 -8.92 -11.42
CA ARG A 277 -10.36 -8.70 -11.78
C ARG A 277 -9.54 -8.51 -10.52
N GLN A 278 -8.31 -8.99 -10.53
CA GLN A 278 -7.34 -8.64 -9.48
C GLN A 278 -6.76 -7.25 -9.77
N VAL A 279 -6.64 -6.44 -8.72
CA VAL A 279 -6.13 -5.07 -8.78
C VAL A 279 -5.15 -4.87 -7.61
N PRO A 280 -3.95 -4.31 -7.82
CA PRO A 280 -3.01 -4.06 -6.74
C PRO A 280 -3.54 -3.01 -5.76
N VAL A 281 -3.09 -3.09 -4.51
CA VAL A 281 -3.19 -1.98 -3.55
C VAL A 281 -1.80 -1.36 -3.49
N TRP A 282 -1.68 -0.07 -3.79
CA TRP A 282 -0.36 0.57 -3.84
C TRP A 282 0.10 0.95 -2.42
N PRO A 283 1.26 0.46 -1.96
CA PRO A 283 1.80 0.83 -0.66
C PRO A 283 2.33 2.27 -0.69
N MET A 284 2.26 2.93 0.46
CA MET A 284 2.55 4.36 0.60
C MET A 284 3.45 4.63 1.80
N ARG A 285 4.20 5.73 1.73
CA ARG A 285 4.81 6.35 2.90
C ARG A 285 3.71 6.92 3.79
N THR A 286 3.84 6.74 5.10
CA THR A 286 3.00 7.40 6.11
C THR A 286 3.84 8.47 6.79
N ILE A 287 3.40 9.72 6.70
CA ILE A 287 4.04 10.90 7.25
C ILE A 287 3.33 11.31 8.54
N ASN A 288 4.05 11.51 9.64
CA ASN A 288 3.54 11.94 10.93
C ASN A 288 3.40 13.47 10.98
N TYR A 289 2.20 13.98 11.25
CA TYR A 289 1.95 15.41 11.22
C TYR A 289 2.68 16.22 12.31
N ASP A 290 2.78 15.75 13.56
CA ASP A 290 3.45 16.50 14.64
C ASP A 290 4.97 16.61 14.41
N LEU A 291 5.60 15.53 13.88
CA LEU A 291 7.00 15.55 13.48
C LEU A 291 7.24 16.50 12.30
N LEU A 292 6.33 16.52 11.32
CA LEU A 292 6.41 17.43 10.18
C LEU A 292 6.20 18.90 10.57
N LEU A 293 5.26 19.16 11.49
CA LEU A 293 4.95 20.47 12.07
C LEU A 293 6.15 21.03 12.86
N SER A 294 6.85 20.17 13.59
CA SER A 294 8.09 20.52 14.30
C SER A 294 9.33 20.59 13.41
N GLN A 295 9.20 20.35 12.09
CA GLN A 295 10.31 20.29 11.12
C GLN A 295 11.39 19.26 11.51
N ASP A 296 10.97 18.10 12.03
CA ASP A 296 11.89 17.00 12.34
C ASP A 296 12.71 16.59 11.10
N PRO A 297 14.04 16.48 11.18
CA PRO A 297 14.88 16.20 10.01
C PRO A 297 14.62 14.85 9.33
N GLU A 298 14.28 13.79 10.08
CA GLU A 298 13.95 12.50 9.46
C GLU A 298 12.59 12.61 8.74
N GLU A 299 11.63 13.32 9.31
CA GLU A 299 10.29 13.45 8.73
C GLU A 299 10.21 14.41 7.54
N VAL A 300 11.01 15.48 7.57
CA VAL A 300 11.23 16.37 6.41
C VAL A 300 11.82 15.59 5.23
N GLU A 301 12.79 14.70 5.48
CA GLU A 301 13.36 13.83 4.45
C GLU A 301 12.33 12.79 3.97
N ASN A 302 11.53 12.20 4.88
CA ASN A 302 10.48 11.25 4.53
C ASN A 302 9.45 11.85 3.55
N VAL A 303 8.94 13.07 3.83
CA VAL A 303 7.98 13.74 2.93
C VAL A 303 8.66 14.19 1.63
N LEU A 304 9.93 14.62 1.69
CA LEU A 304 10.69 15.00 0.50
C LEU A 304 10.84 13.82 -0.46
N GLN A 305 11.23 12.65 0.06
CA GLN A 305 11.37 11.44 -0.74
C GLN A 305 10.03 10.88 -1.22
N ALA A 306 8.93 11.09 -0.48
CA ALA A 306 7.59 10.82 -0.99
C ALA A 306 7.29 11.65 -2.25
N CYS A 307 7.49 12.97 -2.19
CA CYS A 307 7.24 13.87 -3.32
C CYS A 307 8.22 13.65 -4.50
N LEU A 308 9.50 13.34 -4.24
CA LEU A 308 10.51 13.10 -5.29
C LEU A 308 10.34 11.76 -6.03
N GLN A 309 9.87 10.71 -5.33
CA GLN A 309 9.85 9.35 -5.89
C GLN A 309 8.46 8.85 -6.23
N ASP A 310 7.44 9.19 -5.44
CA ASP A 310 6.08 8.63 -5.55
C ASP A 310 5.08 9.70 -6.00
N GLY A 311 5.22 10.93 -5.51
CA GLY A 311 4.27 12.04 -5.74
C GLY A 311 3.05 12.02 -4.81
N TYR A 312 2.95 11.03 -3.91
CA TYR A 312 1.84 10.87 -2.96
C TYR A 312 2.27 10.13 -1.68
N PHE A 313 1.49 10.31 -0.61
CA PHE A 313 1.69 9.70 0.71
C PHE A 313 0.42 9.73 1.55
N GLN A 314 0.40 8.98 2.66
CA GLN A 314 -0.58 9.13 3.74
C GLN A 314 -0.04 10.11 4.78
N LEU A 315 -0.85 11.05 5.26
CA LEU A 315 -0.54 11.92 6.39
C LEU A 315 -1.33 11.44 7.62
N ASN A 316 -0.63 10.96 8.64
CA ASN A 316 -1.20 10.52 9.91
C ASN A 316 -1.49 11.72 10.83
N LEU A 317 -2.75 11.84 11.26
CA LEU A 317 -3.29 12.92 12.09
C LEU A 317 -3.78 12.44 13.47
N ASP A 318 -3.46 11.21 13.87
CA ASP A 318 -3.81 10.60 15.19
C ASP A 318 -3.09 11.26 16.39
N SER A 319 -2.28 12.27 16.08
CA SER A 319 -1.37 12.99 16.96
C SER A 319 -2.09 14.08 17.79
N ILE A 320 -1.37 14.94 18.51
CA ILE A 320 -2.02 15.99 19.32
C ILE A 320 -2.46 17.13 18.41
N ASP A 321 -1.58 17.62 17.53
CA ASP A 321 -1.90 18.74 16.65
C ASP A 321 -2.75 18.31 15.44
N GLY A 322 -2.74 17.03 15.07
CA GLY A 322 -3.58 16.46 14.02
C GLY A 322 -5.05 16.28 14.42
N ARG A 323 -5.33 16.10 15.72
CA ARG A 323 -6.68 15.76 16.22
C ARG A 323 -7.76 16.76 15.87
N ARG A 324 -7.44 18.07 15.88
CA ARG A 324 -8.38 19.13 15.47
C ARG A 324 -8.90 18.93 14.04
N MET A 325 -8.02 18.52 13.11
CA MET A 325 -8.42 18.26 11.73
C MET A 325 -9.34 17.04 11.62
N LEU A 326 -9.16 16.03 12.48
CA LEU A 326 -10.07 14.87 12.53
C LEU A 326 -11.46 15.28 13.05
N GLU A 327 -11.53 16.13 14.07
CA GLU A 327 -12.78 16.69 14.58
C GLU A 327 -13.48 17.57 13.51
N ASP A 328 -12.75 18.49 12.88
CA ASP A 328 -13.23 19.33 11.77
C ASP A 328 -13.78 18.47 10.61
N ARG A 329 -13.06 17.39 10.25
CA ARG A 329 -13.47 16.41 9.23
C ARG A 329 -14.78 15.72 9.58
N GLU A 330 -14.96 15.29 10.83
CA GLU A 330 -16.20 14.64 11.28
C GLU A 330 -17.41 15.58 11.28
N GLN A 331 -17.22 16.84 11.69
CA GLN A 331 -18.31 17.82 11.61
C GLN A 331 -18.64 18.19 10.15
N LEU A 332 -17.62 18.33 9.31
CA LEU A 332 -17.83 18.56 7.88
C LEU A 332 -18.55 17.39 7.21
N LEU A 333 -18.28 16.13 7.57
CA LEU A 333 -19.00 14.97 7.04
C LEU A 333 -20.50 15.00 7.41
N LYS A 334 -20.85 15.46 8.63
CA LYS A 334 -22.27 15.65 9.03
C LYS A 334 -22.95 16.76 8.24
N LEU A 335 -22.25 17.88 8.01
CA LEU A 335 -22.71 18.98 7.17
C LEU A 335 -22.90 18.52 5.72
N MET A 336 -21.93 17.77 5.20
CA MET A 336 -21.89 17.20 3.85
C MET A 336 -23.08 16.26 3.59
N ASN A 337 -23.37 15.33 4.51
CA ASN A 337 -24.54 14.45 4.40
C ASN A 337 -25.83 15.27 4.34
N ARG A 338 -26.03 16.20 5.30
CA ARG A 338 -27.22 17.08 5.32
C ARG A 338 -27.34 17.95 4.06
N PHE A 339 -26.22 18.40 3.48
CA PHE A 339 -26.22 19.13 2.23
C PHE A 339 -26.67 18.25 1.06
N PHE A 340 -26.11 17.05 0.92
CA PHE A 340 -26.43 16.17 -0.22
C PHE A 340 -27.83 15.53 -0.13
N ASP A 341 -28.37 15.34 1.07
CA ASP A 341 -29.76 14.93 1.31
C ASP A 341 -30.79 16.03 0.94
N ALA A 342 -30.36 17.28 0.75
CA ALA A 342 -31.26 18.38 0.41
C ALA A 342 -31.80 18.28 -1.03
N PRO A 343 -33.01 18.84 -1.32
CA PRO A 343 -33.57 18.87 -2.67
C PRO A 343 -32.63 19.50 -3.70
N LEU A 344 -32.64 19.00 -4.93
CA LEU A 344 -31.74 19.44 -6.00
C LEU A 344 -31.85 20.94 -6.26
N GLU A 345 -33.06 21.51 -6.17
CA GLU A 345 -33.33 22.94 -6.34
C GLU A 345 -32.60 23.79 -5.29
N ALA A 346 -32.49 23.29 -4.06
CA ALA A 346 -31.80 23.96 -2.96
C ALA A 346 -30.27 23.77 -3.05
N LYS A 347 -29.79 22.58 -3.46
CA LYS A 347 -28.36 22.34 -3.72
C LYS A 347 -27.85 23.20 -4.89
N ASN A 348 -28.67 23.36 -5.92
CA ASN A 348 -28.33 24.05 -7.17
C ASN A 348 -28.74 25.54 -7.19
N GLU A 349 -28.97 26.18 -6.02
CA GLU A 349 -29.41 27.60 -5.92
C GLU A 349 -28.59 28.57 -6.78
N TYR A 350 -27.27 28.39 -6.82
CA TYR A 350 -26.35 29.16 -7.66
C TYR A 350 -25.70 28.34 -8.80
N GLY A 351 -25.95 27.03 -8.85
CA GLY A 351 -25.17 26.09 -9.67
C GLY A 351 -23.66 26.20 -9.43
N LEU A 352 -22.88 25.97 -10.49
CA LEU A 352 -21.43 26.22 -10.51
C LEU A 352 -21.18 27.68 -10.90
N ILE A 353 -20.72 28.49 -9.95
CA ILE A 353 -20.45 29.92 -10.14
C ILE A 353 -19.09 30.12 -10.83
N ASP A 354 -18.09 29.38 -10.37
CA ASP A 354 -16.73 29.37 -10.88
C ASP A 354 -16.19 27.94 -10.75
N SER A 355 -15.14 27.63 -11.49
CA SER A 355 -14.33 26.42 -11.41
C SER A 355 -14.00 25.88 -10.01
N HIS A 356 -13.98 26.77 -9.01
CA HIS A 356 -13.57 26.55 -7.63
C HIS A 356 -14.66 26.98 -6.61
N LEU A 357 -15.88 27.29 -7.07
CA LEU A 357 -17.00 27.72 -6.22
C LEU A 357 -18.37 27.31 -6.78
N GLY A 358 -19.19 26.63 -5.98
CA GLY A 358 -20.58 26.26 -6.31
C GLY A 358 -20.81 24.76 -6.39
N TYR A 359 -22.01 24.38 -6.83
CA TYR A 359 -22.49 22.99 -6.87
C TYR A 359 -22.51 22.44 -8.31
N GLU A 360 -22.02 21.21 -8.48
CA GLU A 360 -22.07 20.44 -9.74
C GLU A 360 -22.92 19.17 -9.52
N PRO A 361 -24.07 19.02 -10.19
CA PRO A 361 -24.86 17.77 -10.14
C PRO A 361 -24.23 16.65 -10.99
N VAL A 362 -24.72 15.43 -10.79
CA VAL A 362 -24.18 14.17 -11.36
C VAL A 362 -24.18 14.12 -12.90
N GLY A 363 -23.00 13.90 -13.48
CA GLY A 363 -22.81 13.64 -14.91
C GLY A 363 -22.44 14.85 -15.75
N ASN A 364 -21.86 15.90 -15.15
CA ASN A 364 -21.35 17.07 -15.87
C ASN A 364 -19.95 16.84 -16.49
N ARG A 365 -19.13 15.97 -15.91
CA ARG A 365 -17.75 15.61 -16.29
C ARG A 365 -17.68 14.26 -17.02
N THR A 366 -16.50 13.93 -17.54
CA THR A 366 -16.19 12.61 -18.11
C THR A 366 -16.02 11.57 -16.98
N GLY A 367 -16.54 10.36 -17.20
CA GLY A 367 -16.51 9.27 -16.23
C GLY A 367 -15.20 8.47 -16.17
N ALA A 368 -15.13 7.52 -15.24
CA ALA A 368 -13.94 6.70 -14.95
C ALA A 368 -13.47 5.80 -16.11
N PHE A 369 -14.31 5.59 -17.12
CA PHE A 369 -14.10 4.65 -18.23
C PHE A 369 -14.04 5.34 -19.60
N GLY A 370 -13.72 6.63 -19.65
CA GLY A 370 -13.40 7.34 -20.90
C GLY A 370 -14.61 7.64 -21.78
N ALA A 371 -14.43 7.57 -23.09
CA ALA A 371 -15.33 8.14 -24.10
C ALA A 371 -16.78 7.60 -23.97
N GLY A 372 -17.74 8.53 -23.90
CA GLY A 372 -19.17 8.21 -23.74
C GLY A 372 -19.62 8.00 -22.28
N SER A 373 -18.71 7.81 -21.33
CA SER A 373 -19.04 7.77 -19.91
C SER A 373 -19.10 9.17 -19.29
N LYS A 374 -20.00 9.33 -18.32
CA LYS A 374 -20.13 10.52 -17.47
C LYS A 374 -19.71 10.19 -16.04
N ASP A 375 -19.39 11.20 -15.24
CA ASP A 375 -19.11 10.99 -13.82
C ASP A 375 -20.33 10.45 -13.06
N GLY A 376 -20.06 9.82 -11.92
CA GLY A 376 -21.06 9.26 -11.00
C GLY A 376 -21.17 10.02 -9.68
N TYR A 377 -20.79 11.30 -9.62
CA TYR A 377 -20.77 12.06 -8.37
C TYR A 377 -21.42 13.44 -8.49
N GLU A 378 -22.01 13.90 -7.39
CA GLU A 378 -22.31 15.32 -7.20
C GLU A 378 -21.24 15.96 -6.29
N MET A 379 -21.05 17.27 -6.42
CA MET A 379 -19.95 17.96 -5.76
C MET A 379 -20.33 19.38 -5.36
N LEU A 380 -19.85 19.81 -4.19
CA LEU A 380 -19.95 21.19 -3.73
C LEU A 380 -18.54 21.72 -3.46
N LYS A 381 -18.21 22.84 -4.10
CA LYS A 381 -16.96 23.59 -3.93
C LYS A 381 -17.17 24.86 -3.13
N VAL A 382 -16.32 25.07 -2.13
CA VAL A 382 -16.30 26.26 -1.28
C VAL A 382 -14.91 26.89 -1.39
N SER A 383 -14.83 28.01 -2.10
CA SER A 383 -13.60 28.78 -2.29
C SER A 383 -13.10 29.34 -0.95
N ARG A 384 -11.79 29.25 -0.72
CA ARG A 384 -11.09 29.86 0.43
C ARG A 384 -11.32 31.38 0.49
N ASP A 385 -11.42 32.02 -0.66
CA ASP A 385 -11.52 33.48 -0.78
C ASP A 385 -12.98 33.94 -0.74
N GLU A 386 -13.92 33.09 -1.16
CA GLU A 386 -15.36 33.37 -1.03
C GLU A 386 -15.83 33.25 0.42
N ILE A 387 -15.44 32.20 1.16
CA ILE A 387 -15.95 31.94 2.51
C ILE A 387 -15.59 33.06 3.53
N GLN A 388 -14.54 33.83 3.25
CA GLN A 388 -14.09 34.98 4.05
C GLN A 388 -14.87 36.27 3.76
N GLN A 389 -15.73 36.30 2.74
CA GLN A 389 -16.55 37.47 2.43
C GLN A 389 -17.72 37.60 3.43
N GLY A 390 -18.21 38.83 3.65
CA GLY A 390 -19.33 39.07 4.56
C GLY A 390 -20.68 38.46 4.14
N SER A 391 -20.80 37.95 2.90
CA SER A 391 -21.96 37.20 2.43
C SER A 391 -21.57 36.22 1.32
N PRO A 392 -21.02 35.04 1.67
CA PRO A 392 -20.51 34.09 0.69
C PRO A 392 -21.65 33.48 -0.14
N ARG A 393 -21.42 33.26 -1.43
CA ARG A 393 -22.36 32.59 -2.36
C ARG A 393 -22.31 31.07 -2.22
N VAL A 394 -22.63 30.58 -1.02
CA VAL A 394 -22.93 29.15 -0.77
C VAL A 394 -24.45 28.92 -0.77
N PRO A 395 -24.95 27.74 -1.20
CA PRO A 395 -26.38 27.46 -1.26
C PRO A 395 -27.06 27.47 0.12
N SER A 396 -28.35 27.81 0.15
CA SER A 396 -29.14 27.98 1.38
C SER A 396 -29.11 26.82 2.39
N PRO A 397 -29.00 25.52 2.03
CA PRO A 397 -28.88 24.44 3.02
C PRO A 397 -27.67 24.55 3.97
N ILE A 398 -26.63 25.32 3.59
CA ILE A 398 -25.40 25.52 4.38
C ILE A 398 -25.08 27.00 4.63
N LYS A 399 -26.03 27.92 4.36
CA LYS A 399 -25.81 29.38 4.48
C LYS A 399 -26.08 29.93 5.89
N ASN A 400 -26.28 29.06 6.89
CA ASN A 400 -26.44 29.46 8.29
C ASN A 400 -25.08 29.71 8.96
N SER A 401 -25.05 30.52 10.01
CA SER A 401 -23.80 30.94 10.66
C SER A 401 -22.97 29.80 11.25
N GLY A 402 -23.58 28.70 11.67
CA GLY A 402 -22.87 27.53 12.18
C GLY A 402 -22.10 26.80 11.09
N ASP A 403 -22.75 26.54 9.96
CA ASP A 403 -22.14 25.88 8.81
C ASP A 403 -21.08 26.75 8.13
N LEU A 404 -21.32 28.05 7.99
CA LEU A 404 -20.33 29.01 7.48
C LEU A 404 -19.07 29.00 8.35
N HIS A 405 -19.22 29.01 9.68
CA HIS A 405 -18.09 28.94 10.60
C HIS A 405 -17.37 27.58 10.53
N GLN A 406 -18.11 26.47 10.42
CA GLN A 406 -17.51 25.14 10.28
C GLN A 406 -16.69 25.00 8.98
N LEU A 407 -17.19 25.56 7.87
CA LEU A 407 -16.47 25.62 6.59
C LEU A 407 -15.20 26.47 6.71
N GLU A 408 -15.27 27.64 7.34
CA GLU A 408 -14.12 28.50 7.62
C GLU A 408 -13.06 27.78 8.49
N GLN A 409 -13.47 27.08 9.55
CA GLN A 409 -12.57 26.29 10.41
C GLN A 409 -11.86 25.19 9.62
N VAL A 410 -12.60 24.37 8.87
CA VAL A 410 -12.00 23.25 8.11
C VAL A 410 -11.05 23.75 7.02
N ILE A 411 -11.43 24.82 6.32
CA ILE A 411 -10.56 25.49 5.33
C ILE A 411 -9.29 26.00 6.01
N GLY A 412 -9.40 26.63 7.19
CA GLY A 412 -8.25 27.06 8.00
C GLY A 412 -7.32 25.91 8.40
N SER A 413 -7.88 24.80 8.89
CA SER A 413 -7.13 23.59 9.29
C SER A 413 -6.42 22.95 8.09
N CYS A 414 -7.12 22.74 6.97
CA CYS A 414 -6.52 22.19 5.75
C CYS A 414 -5.42 23.10 5.17
N ASN A 415 -5.63 24.41 5.18
CA ASN A 415 -4.67 25.41 4.74
C ASN A 415 -3.41 25.43 5.64
N THR A 416 -3.57 25.21 6.95
CA THR A 416 -2.45 25.11 7.88
C THR A 416 -1.61 23.87 7.61
N ILE A 417 -2.25 22.70 7.53
CA ILE A 417 -1.58 21.41 7.24
C ILE A 417 -0.83 21.46 5.91
N THR A 418 -1.47 21.93 4.85
CA THR A 418 -0.85 21.98 3.51
C THR A 418 0.31 22.97 3.45
N LYS A 419 0.29 24.07 4.22
CA LYS A 419 1.45 24.98 4.36
C LYS A 419 2.59 24.40 5.18
N VAL A 420 2.30 23.59 6.21
CA VAL A 420 3.33 22.84 6.96
C VAL A 420 4.06 21.88 6.01
N ILE A 421 3.33 21.17 5.15
CA ILE A 421 3.92 20.30 4.11
C ILE A 421 4.78 21.12 3.14
N LEU A 422 4.29 22.25 2.62
CA LEU A 422 5.09 23.12 1.75
C LEU A 422 6.37 23.63 2.44
N ALA A 423 6.27 24.06 3.70
CA ALA A 423 7.43 24.54 4.46
C ALA A 423 8.47 23.44 4.70
N ALA A 424 8.04 22.21 4.98
CA ALA A 424 8.91 21.04 5.06
C ALA A 424 9.60 20.74 3.73
N LEU A 425 8.86 20.72 2.61
CA LEU A 425 9.42 20.50 1.27
C LEU A 425 10.41 21.61 0.86
N SER A 426 10.11 22.86 1.19
CA SER A 426 11.02 24.00 1.02
C SER A 426 12.31 23.84 1.83
N THR A 427 12.23 23.31 3.06
CA THR A 427 13.37 23.02 3.93
C THR A 427 14.20 21.85 3.38
N GLY A 428 13.57 20.72 3.01
CA GLY A 428 14.26 19.55 2.46
C GLY A 428 14.98 19.83 1.14
N LEU A 429 14.39 20.65 0.25
CA LEU A 429 15.06 21.12 -0.97
C LEU A 429 16.11 22.22 -0.73
N ASN A 430 16.32 22.67 0.51
CA ASN A 430 17.22 23.77 0.88
C ASN A 430 16.93 25.07 0.11
N LEU A 431 15.64 25.40 -0.09
CA LEU A 431 15.25 26.59 -0.85
C LEU A 431 15.56 27.88 -0.07
N ALA A 432 16.19 28.83 -0.77
CA ALA A 432 16.48 30.15 -0.23
C ALA A 432 15.18 30.91 0.09
N ALA A 433 15.23 31.82 1.07
CA ALA A 433 14.04 32.41 1.71
C ALA A 433 12.96 32.95 0.75
N LYS A 434 13.33 33.51 -0.41
CA LYS A 434 12.39 34.01 -1.43
C LYS A 434 11.76 32.90 -2.29
N ASP A 435 12.48 31.82 -2.53
CA ASP A 435 12.11 30.74 -3.46
C ASP A 435 11.33 29.60 -2.76
N ARG A 436 11.07 29.72 -1.45
CA ARG A 436 10.26 28.78 -0.66
C ARG A 436 8.79 28.76 -1.12
N PHE A 437 8.22 27.57 -1.28
CA PHE A 437 6.91 27.37 -1.92
C PHE A 437 5.77 28.09 -1.21
N GLU A 438 5.77 28.12 0.13
CA GLU A 438 4.71 28.73 0.95
C GLU A 438 4.56 30.24 0.72
N ASN A 439 5.60 30.93 0.20
CA ASN A 439 5.55 32.34 -0.16
C ASN A 439 4.61 32.64 -1.34
N SER A 440 4.35 31.62 -2.18
CA SER A 440 3.42 31.71 -3.32
C SER A 440 2.01 31.24 -2.96
N HIS A 441 1.72 31.09 -1.67
CA HIS A 441 0.47 30.55 -1.14
C HIS A 441 -0.07 31.44 0.00
N ARG A 442 0.04 32.76 -0.10
CA ARG A 442 -0.44 33.68 0.94
C ARG A 442 -1.97 33.71 1.01
N ASN A 443 -2.53 34.09 2.17
CA ASN A 443 -3.99 34.07 2.41
C ASN A 443 -4.67 35.37 1.96
N ASP A 444 -3.95 36.48 2.01
CA ASP A 444 -4.36 37.83 1.61
C ASP A 444 -4.25 38.07 0.09
N ARG A 445 -3.93 37.02 -0.66
CA ARG A 445 -3.62 37.05 -2.10
C ARG A 445 -4.53 36.08 -2.83
N PRO A 446 -5.14 36.49 -3.96
CA PRO A 446 -6.16 35.70 -4.63
C PRO A 446 -5.60 34.36 -5.13
N SER A 447 -6.31 33.28 -4.85
CA SER A 447 -6.06 32.00 -5.53
C SER A 447 -7.32 31.17 -5.68
N ALA A 448 -7.36 30.33 -6.71
CA ALA A 448 -8.43 29.36 -6.92
C ALA A 448 -8.45 28.20 -5.88
N THR A 449 -7.88 28.37 -4.68
CA THR A 449 -7.86 27.37 -3.60
C THR A 449 -9.28 27.08 -3.11
N THR A 450 -9.64 25.80 -3.00
CA THR A 450 -11.02 25.40 -2.70
C THR A 450 -11.12 24.08 -1.93
N LEU A 451 -12.11 24.04 -1.04
CA LEU A 451 -12.57 22.83 -0.38
C LEU A 451 -13.68 22.21 -1.24
N SER A 452 -13.54 20.94 -1.58
CA SER A 452 -14.50 20.17 -2.36
C SER A 452 -15.07 19.02 -1.55
N MET A 453 -16.38 18.99 -1.42
CA MET A 453 -17.14 17.84 -0.91
C MET A 453 -17.67 17.07 -2.11
N MET A 454 -17.33 15.78 -2.23
CA MET A 454 -17.74 14.91 -3.34
C MET A 454 -18.55 13.72 -2.83
N HIS A 455 -19.77 13.55 -3.35
CA HIS A 455 -20.67 12.44 -3.04
C HIS A 455 -20.87 11.61 -4.32
N TYR A 456 -20.31 10.40 -4.32
CA TYR A 456 -20.44 9.40 -5.37
C TYR A 456 -21.66 8.53 -5.04
N LEU A 457 -22.60 8.42 -5.97
CA LEU A 457 -23.86 7.72 -5.74
C LEU A 457 -23.81 6.26 -6.27
N PRO A 458 -24.64 5.34 -5.73
CA PRO A 458 -24.78 3.99 -6.25
C PRO A 458 -25.16 3.95 -7.74
N ALA A 459 -24.68 2.92 -8.44
CA ALA A 459 -24.98 2.70 -9.86
C ALA A 459 -26.49 2.49 -10.14
N GLU A 460 -27.24 2.09 -9.12
CA GLU A 460 -28.72 2.00 -9.13
C GLU A 460 -29.38 3.37 -9.34
N VAL A 461 -28.78 4.44 -8.80
CA VAL A 461 -29.28 5.82 -8.86
C VAL A 461 -28.77 6.55 -10.10
N THR A 462 -27.49 6.35 -10.44
CA THR A 462 -26.84 7.07 -11.55
C THR A 462 -27.02 6.39 -12.90
N GLY A 463 -27.26 5.07 -12.91
CA GLY A 463 -27.25 4.23 -14.09
C GLY A 463 -25.84 3.88 -14.58
N GLN A 464 -25.80 2.91 -15.50
CA GLN A 464 -24.56 2.22 -15.93
C GLN A 464 -23.55 3.11 -16.69
N HIS A 465 -23.93 4.34 -17.07
CA HIS A 465 -23.10 5.28 -17.84
C HIS A 465 -22.58 6.48 -17.04
N LYS A 466 -22.90 6.55 -15.74
CA LYS A 466 -22.49 7.63 -14.82
C LYS A 466 -21.68 7.04 -13.66
N VAL A 467 -20.38 6.89 -13.86
CA VAL A 467 -19.51 6.07 -13.01
C VAL A 467 -18.23 6.80 -12.63
N GLY A 468 -18.00 6.95 -11.33
CA GLY A 468 -16.72 7.40 -10.77
C GLY A 468 -16.27 8.78 -11.26
N HIS A 469 -14.95 8.95 -11.38
CA HIS A 469 -14.29 10.14 -11.90
C HIS A 469 -13.10 9.72 -12.77
N GLN A 470 -12.89 10.37 -13.92
CA GLN A 470 -11.85 10.02 -14.90
C GLN A 470 -10.41 10.04 -14.37
N LYS A 471 -9.50 9.39 -15.10
CA LYS A 471 -8.06 9.47 -14.83
C LYS A 471 -7.52 10.88 -15.13
N HIS A 472 -6.76 11.45 -14.20
CA HIS A 472 -6.13 12.76 -14.34
C HIS A 472 -4.97 12.97 -13.33
N THR A 473 -4.23 14.06 -13.47
CA THR A 473 -3.49 14.68 -12.35
C THR A 473 -4.23 15.93 -11.88
N ASP A 474 -4.04 16.33 -10.63
CA ASP A 474 -4.64 17.56 -10.11
C ASP A 474 -3.92 18.83 -10.56
N ILE A 475 -4.69 19.90 -10.77
CA ILE A 475 -4.18 21.25 -11.11
C ILE A 475 -3.38 21.89 -9.95
N SER A 476 -3.65 21.43 -8.72
CA SER A 476 -3.22 22.03 -7.45
C SER A 476 -1.70 22.06 -7.26
N SER A 477 -1.26 22.69 -6.18
CA SER A 477 0.07 22.48 -5.61
C SER A 477 0.09 21.21 -4.77
N LEU A 478 -0.87 21.11 -3.84
CA LEU A 478 -1.12 19.91 -3.03
C LEU A 478 -2.62 19.65 -2.98
N THR A 479 -2.98 18.38 -2.96
CA THR A 479 -4.35 17.93 -2.63
C THR A 479 -4.31 17.13 -1.35
N LEU A 480 -5.08 17.57 -0.36
CA LEU A 480 -5.31 16.89 0.92
C LEU A 480 -6.70 16.23 0.87
N LEU A 481 -6.75 14.90 0.80
CA LEU A 481 -7.96 14.13 0.56
C LEU A 481 -8.29 13.22 1.76
N PHE A 482 -9.54 13.31 2.22
CA PHE A 482 -10.10 12.43 3.24
C PHE A 482 -11.19 11.54 2.62
N SER A 483 -11.10 10.23 2.88
CA SER A 483 -12.13 9.25 2.54
C SER A 483 -11.92 7.99 3.39
N ASP A 484 -12.92 7.59 4.17
CA ASP A 484 -12.89 6.34 4.95
C ASP A 484 -13.35 5.12 4.11
N GLN A 485 -13.57 5.32 2.80
CA GLN A 485 -14.12 4.34 1.86
C GLN A 485 -13.22 4.13 0.63
N TRP A 486 -13.11 2.87 0.21
CA TRP A 486 -12.38 2.43 -0.98
C TRP A 486 -12.93 3.12 -2.26
N GLY A 487 -12.12 3.15 -3.31
CA GLY A 487 -12.55 3.63 -4.63
C GLY A 487 -11.55 4.56 -5.33
N LEU A 488 -10.67 5.22 -4.57
CA LEU A 488 -9.52 5.91 -5.16
C LEU A 488 -8.54 4.88 -5.73
N GLN A 489 -8.15 5.08 -6.98
CA GLN A 489 -7.04 4.36 -7.61
C GLN A 489 -5.98 5.34 -8.08
N VAL A 490 -4.70 4.97 -7.92
CA VAL A 490 -3.54 5.73 -8.37
C VAL A 490 -2.65 4.88 -9.28
N ARG A 491 -1.80 5.55 -10.06
CA ARG A 491 -0.68 4.97 -10.80
C ARG A 491 0.61 5.67 -10.34
N PRO A 492 1.60 4.94 -9.81
CA PRO A 492 2.89 5.51 -9.42
C PRO A 492 3.69 6.01 -10.64
N PRO A 493 4.61 6.97 -10.45
CA PRO A 493 5.55 7.44 -11.46
C PRO A 493 6.75 6.47 -11.64
N GLY A 494 7.34 6.41 -12.84
CA GLY A 494 8.58 5.66 -13.08
C GLY A 494 8.91 5.44 -14.57
N GLU A 495 10.17 5.10 -14.88
CA GLU A 495 10.64 4.82 -16.26
C GLU A 495 10.41 3.37 -16.72
N CYS A 496 9.95 2.46 -15.83
CA CYS A 496 9.74 1.04 -16.17
C CYS A 496 8.32 0.53 -15.82
N GLY A 497 7.51 0.28 -16.86
CA GLY A 497 6.58 -0.85 -16.94
C GLY A 497 5.25 -0.84 -16.16
N ALA A 498 5.09 -0.08 -15.07
CA ALA A 498 3.88 -0.15 -14.24
C ALA A 498 2.67 0.59 -14.84
N LEU A 499 1.93 -0.10 -15.72
CA LEU A 499 0.71 0.41 -16.35
C LEU A 499 -0.53 0.43 -15.43
N GLU A 500 -0.49 -0.30 -14.33
CA GLU A 500 -1.69 -0.68 -13.59
C GLU A 500 -2.23 0.44 -12.68
N MET A 501 -3.55 0.65 -12.71
CA MET A 501 -4.25 1.47 -11.72
C MET A 501 -4.50 0.60 -10.49
N GLY A 502 -3.94 0.97 -9.35
CA GLY A 502 -4.09 0.23 -8.09
C GLY A 502 -4.83 1.04 -7.04
N PHE A 503 -5.56 0.36 -6.17
CA PHE A 503 -6.34 1.00 -5.11
C PHE A 503 -5.46 1.64 -4.04
N VAL A 504 -5.99 2.71 -3.47
CA VAL A 504 -5.51 3.33 -2.23
C VAL A 504 -6.38 2.82 -1.10
N GLU A 505 -5.78 2.10 -0.15
CA GLU A 505 -6.47 1.64 1.06
C GLU A 505 -6.88 2.83 1.95
N PRO A 506 -8.15 2.90 2.41
CA PRO A 506 -8.58 3.87 3.41
C PRO A 506 -7.89 3.59 4.75
N GLN A 507 -7.05 4.52 5.19
CA GLN A 507 -6.31 4.42 6.44
C GLN A 507 -6.96 5.30 7.51
N LYS A 508 -7.31 4.70 8.65
CA LYS A 508 -7.98 5.40 9.76
C LYS A 508 -7.11 6.56 10.25
N ASN A 509 -7.74 7.70 10.55
CA ASN A 509 -7.10 8.91 11.07
C ASN A 509 -5.99 9.47 10.16
N CYS A 510 -6.01 9.11 8.87
CA CYS A 510 -5.07 9.60 7.86
C CYS A 510 -5.76 10.42 6.78
N ALA A 511 -4.98 11.24 6.08
CA ALA A 511 -5.36 11.90 4.84
C ALA A 511 -4.44 11.47 3.71
N PHE A 512 -4.99 11.12 2.55
CA PHE A 512 -4.21 10.91 1.34
C PHE A 512 -3.74 12.28 0.83
N VAL A 513 -2.43 12.47 0.70
CA VAL A 513 -1.83 13.68 0.15
C VAL A 513 -1.14 13.35 -1.16
N HIS A 514 -1.34 14.19 -2.18
CA HIS A 514 -0.53 14.11 -3.39
C HIS A 514 -0.16 15.48 -3.96
N VAL A 515 0.92 15.49 -4.74
CA VAL A 515 1.46 16.64 -5.45
C VAL A 515 0.69 16.85 -6.75
N GLY A 516 0.16 18.05 -6.94
CA GLY A 516 -0.46 18.46 -8.21
C GLY A 516 0.54 19.13 -9.16
N ASP A 517 0.08 19.44 -10.36
CA ASP A 517 0.88 20.00 -11.45
C ASP A 517 1.66 21.25 -11.02
N SER A 518 1.02 22.18 -10.29
CA SER A 518 1.60 23.49 -9.97
C SER A 518 2.84 23.37 -9.10
N LEU A 519 2.86 22.45 -8.13
CA LEU A 519 4.03 22.21 -7.27
C LEU A 519 5.09 21.38 -7.99
N ARG A 520 4.68 20.45 -8.87
CA ARG A 520 5.60 19.77 -9.79
C ARG A 520 6.36 20.80 -10.65
N PHE A 521 5.67 21.74 -11.27
CA PHE A 521 6.28 22.82 -12.06
C PHE A 521 7.15 23.75 -11.21
N ALA A 522 6.66 24.21 -10.05
CA ALA A 522 7.43 25.05 -9.13
C ALA A 522 8.72 24.37 -8.63
N SER A 523 8.74 23.04 -8.50
CA SER A 523 9.94 22.27 -8.13
C SER A 523 10.98 22.13 -9.26
N GLY A 524 10.68 22.60 -10.48
CA GLY A 524 11.46 22.32 -11.68
C GLY A 524 11.30 20.86 -12.14
N MET A 525 10.08 20.34 -12.06
CA MET A 525 9.70 18.96 -12.40
C MET A 525 10.43 17.86 -11.59
N LYS A 526 11.02 18.22 -10.44
CA LYS A 526 11.68 17.27 -9.52
C LYS A 526 10.68 16.40 -8.77
N PHE A 527 9.58 16.99 -8.31
CA PHE A 527 8.50 16.23 -7.68
C PHE A 527 7.64 15.54 -8.74
N GLN A 528 7.22 14.33 -8.43
CA GLN A 528 6.28 13.57 -9.24
C GLN A 528 4.85 13.99 -8.89
N SER A 529 3.92 13.75 -9.81
CA SER A 529 2.48 13.82 -9.55
C SER A 529 1.86 12.46 -9.87
N CYS A 530 0.87 12.00 -9.09
CA CYS A 530 0.21 10.72 -9.35
C CYS A 530 -0.98 10.89 -10.31
N ILE A 531 -1.01 10.07 -11.36
CA ILE A 531 -2.21 9.90 -12.16
C ILE A 531 -3.20 9.10 -11.30
N HIS A 532 -4.40 9.61 -11.13
CA HIS A 532 -5.40 9.01 -10.26
C HIS A 532 -6.81 9.08 -10.86
N ARG A 533 -7.68 8.18 -10.44
CA ARG A 533 -9.11 8.12 -10.80
C ARG A 533 -9.93 7.67 -9.60
N VAL A 534 -11.25 7.84 -9.66
CA VAL A 534 -12.15 7.20 -8.69
C VAL A 534 -13.06 6.23 -9.42
N VAL A 535 -13.15 5.01 -8.92
CA VAL A 535 -14.09 3.97 -9.36
C VAL A 535 -14.90 3.47 -8.16
N PRO A 536 -16.15 3.05 -8.33
CA PRO A 536 -16.90 2.44 -7.23
C PRO A 536 -16.27 1.09 -6.88
N PHE A 537 -15.75 0.95 -5.64
CA PHE A 537 -15.25 -0.33 -5.14
C PHE A 537 -16.43 -1.31 -4.97
N ASN A 538 -17.45 -0.89 -4.21
CA ASN A 538 -18.78 -1.48 -4.25
C ASN A 538 -19.73 -0.53 -5.04
N PRO A 539 -20.36 -0.96 -6.15
CA PRO A 539 -21.28 -0.13 -6.93
C PRO A 539 -22.65 0.11 -6.28
N THR A 540 -23.01 -0.59 -5.19
CA THR A 540 -24.27 -0.37 -4.46
C THR A 540 -24.14 0.67 -3.34
N GLU A 541 -22.95 1.17 -3.06
CA GLU A 541 -22.68 2.06 -1.92
C GLU A 541 -22.56 3.53 -2.31
N HIS A 542 -23.07 4.41 -1.43
CA HIS A 542 -22.74 5.83 -1.44
C HIS A 542 -21.30 5.99 -0.93
N ARG A 543 -20.48 6.75 -1.65
CA ARG A 543 -19.10 7.07 -1.23
C ARG A 543 -18.91 8.57 -1.04
N TYR A 544 -18.34 8.96 0.09
CA TYR A 544 -18.07 10.34 0.45
C TYR A 544 -16.56 10.61 0.48
N SER A 545 -16.12 11.73 -0.10
CA SER A 545 -14.75 12.21 0.08
C SER A 545 -14.66 13.73 0.12
N ILE A 546 -13.76 14.23 0.97
CA ILE A 546 -13.47 15.66 1.15
C ILE A 546 -12.08 15.93 0.61
N ALA A 547 -11.94 16.79 -0.39
CA ALA A 547 -10.67 17.17 -1.02
C ALA A 547 -10.41 18.66 -0.83
N TYR A 548 -9.29 19.03 -0.22
CA TYR A 548 -8.81 20.41 -0.18
C TYR A 548 -7.69 20.60 -1.20
N PHE A 549 -7.96 21.40 -2.23
CA PHE A 549 -7.02 21.70 -3.30
C PHE A 549 -6.27 23.00 -2.96
N LEU A 550 -5.08 22.90 -2.37
CA LEU A 550 -4.22 24.07 -2.17
C LEU A 550 -3.62 24.50 -3.51
N ARG A 551 -3.84 25.76 -3.90
CA ARG A 551 -3.33 26.33 -5.16
C ARG A 551 -2.48 27.57 -4.87
N ALA A 552 -1.44 27.76 -5.69
CA ALA A 552 -0.62 28.95 -5.66
C ALA A 552 -1.43 30.20 -6.03
N GLU A 553 -0.96 31.38 -5.64
CA GLU A 553 -1.55 32.67 -6.00
C GLU A 553 -1.68 32.82 -7.51
N ASP A 554 -2.77 33.43 -7.98
CA ASP A 554 -3.16 33.47 -9.41
C ASP A 554 -2.06 34.01 -10.35
N ASP A 555 -1.19 34.90 -9.85
CA ASP A 555 -0.06 35.51 -10.56
C ASP A 555 1.30 34.81 -10.33
N THR A 556 1.32 33.70 -9.57
CA THR A 556 2.51 32.83 -9.44
C THR A 556 2.84 32.24 -10.79
N MET A 557 4.05 32.48 -11.30
CA MET A 557 4.48 32.00 -12.61
C MET A 557 5.45 30.82 -12.49
N PHE A 558 5.22 29.79 -13.30
CA PHE A 558 6.08 28.61 -13.41
C PHE A 558 6.25 28.19 -14.87
N MET A 559 7.24 27.35 -15.13
CA MET A 559 7.44 26.73 -16.44
C MET A 559 6.70 25.38 -16.45
N ASP A 560 5.82 25.17 -17.40
CA ASP A 560 5.07 23.90 -17.55
C ASP A 560 5.90 22.82 -18.27
N SER A 561 5.32 21.61 -18.38
CA SER A 561 5.95 20.46 -19.05
C SER A 561 6.23 20.65 -20.55
N GLU A 562 5.73 21.71 -21.19
CA GLU A 562 6.02 22.06 -22.60
C GLU A 562 7.06 23.19 -22.70
N GLY A 563 7.61 23.66 -21.57
CA GLY A 563 8.54 24.77 -21.52
C GLY A 563 7.88 26.15 -21.63
N ARG A 564 6.55 26.23 -21.49
CA ARG A 564 5.81 27.49 -21.53
C ARG A 564 5.84 28.13 -20.14
N TYR A 565 6.12 29.42 -20.06
CA TYR A 565 5.85 30.19 -18.84
C TYR A 565 4.36 30.51 -18.79
N VAL A 566 3.70 30.10 -17.71
CA VAL A 566 2.26 30.31 -17.47
C VAL A 566 2.06 30.71 -16.00
N THR A 567 1.03 31.50 -15.71
CA THR A 567 0.62 31.71 -14.31
C THR A 567 -0.21 30.53 -13.78
N ALA A 568 -0.31 30.43 -12.46
CA ALA A 568 -1.17 29.46 -11.78
C ALA A 568 -2.63 29.56 -12.27
N LYS A 569 -3.13 30.78 -12.47
CA LYS A 569 -4.47 31.01 -13.04
C LYS A 569 -4.56 30.59 -14.51
N GLU A 570 -3.57 30.91 -15.34
CA GLU A 570 -3.59 30.55 -16.76
C GLU A 570 -3.54 29.02 -16.95
N TRP A 571 -2.68 28.31 -16.21
CA TRP A 571 -2.66 26.85 -16.21
C TRP A 571 -3.98 26.28 -15.72
N HIS A 572 -4.50 26.82 -14.61
CA HIS A 572 -5.75 26.39 -14.04
C HIS A 572 -6.91 26.53 -15.03
N ASP A 573 -7.08 27.70 -15.65
CA ASP A 573 -8.21 27.96 -16.53
C ASP A 573 -8.10 27.15 -17.85
N GLN A 574 -6.89 26.94 -18.37
CA GLN A 574 -6.64 26.04 -19.51
C GLN A 574 -7.01 24.59 -19.19
N LYS A 575 -6.50 24.05 -18.08
CA LYS A 575 -6.72 22.64 -17.70
C LYS A 575 -8.16 22.40 -17.23
N PHE A 576 -8.75 23.32 -16.49
CA PHE A 576 -10.16 23.26 -16.09
C PHE A 576 -11.10 23.28 -17.30
N LYS A 577 -10.81 24.12 -18.31
CA LYS A 577 -11.55 24.10 -19.57
C LYS A 577 -11.46 22.73 -20.26
N ALA A 578 -10.27 22.13 -20.31
CA ALA A 578 -10.13 20.78 -20.86
C ALA A 578 -11.01 19.77 -20.09
N PHE A 579 -11.11 19.86 -18.76
CA PHE A 579 -12.04 19.03 -17.98
C PHE A 579 -13.54 19.34 -18.17
N THR A 580 -13.92 20.50 -18.72
CA THR A 580 -15.33 20.81 -19.08
C THR A 580 -15.66 20.52 -20.55
N ASP A 581 -14.67 20.52 -21.44
CA ASP A 581 -14.89 20.34 -22.87
C ASP A 581 -15.44 18.93 -23.18
N PRO A 582 -16.28 18.74 -24.22
CA PRO A 582 -16.75 17.41 -24.63
C PRO A 582 -15.58 16.44 -24.92
N TRP A 583 -15.78 15.14 -24.66
CA TRP A 583 -14.74 14.10 -24.75
C TRP A 583 -13.90 14.13 -26.05
N PHE A 584 -14.53 14.47 -27.18
CA PHE A 584 -13.87 14.57 -28.49
C PHE A 584 -12.79 15.67 -28.54
N TYR A 585 -13.01 16.78 -27.84
CA TYR A 585 -12.03 17.85 -27.68
C TYR A 585 -10.98 17.49 -26.60
N GLN A 586 -11.38 16.79 -25.53
CA GLN A 586 -10.43 16.25 -24.53
C GLN A 586 -9.42 15.31 -25.19
N ALA A 587 -9.86 14.44 -26.10
CA ALA A 587 -9.01 13.52 -26.86
C ALA A 587 -8.07 14.23 -27.85
N GLN A 588 -8.31 15.50 -28.16
CA GLN A 588 -7.45 16.34 -29.01
C GLN A 588 -6.54 17.28 -28.20
N ALA A 589 -6.79 17.44 -26.90
CA ALA A 589 -5.93 18.23 -26.04
C ALA A 589 -4.55 17.54 -25.92
N PRO A 590 -3.45 18.31 -25.79
CA PRO A 590 -2.15 17.75 -25.47
C PRO A 590 -2.23 16.84 -24.22
N LYS A 591 -1.65 15.63 -24.26
CA LYS A 591 -1.67 14.70 -23.10
C LYS A 591 -1.05 15.32 -21.83
N THR A 592 -0.07 16.19 -22.05
CA THR A 592 0.54 17.12 -21.08
C THR A 592 -0.47 17.95 -20.30
N MET A 593 -1.62 18.30 -20.89
CA MET A 593 -2.69 19.08 -20.25
C MET A 593 -3.47 18.24 -19.23
N ILE A 594 -4.00 17.07 -19.61
CA ILE A 594 -4.82 16.24 -18.70
C ILE A 594 -3.97 15.63 -17.57
N LEU A 595 -2.71 15.29 -17.87
CA LEU A 595 -1.82 14.54 -16.97
C LEU A 595 -0.63 15.36 -16.44
N GLY A 596 -0.63 16.68 -16.60
CA GLY A 596 0.44 17.55 -16.09
C GLY A 596 1.82 17.33 -16.72
N GLY A 597 1.91 16.54 -17.79
CA GLY A 597 3.17 16.06 -18.38
C GLY A 597 3.69 14.74 -17.81
N MET A 598 2.90 14.03 -17.01
CA MET A 598 3.16 12.61 -16.70
C MET A 598 2.91 11.75 -17.95
N VAL A 599 3.81 10.80 -18.23
CA VAL A 599 3.78 9.99 -19.45
C VAL A 599 2.93 8.73 -19.25
N GLU A 600 2.00 8.47 -20.18
CA GLU A 600 1.37 7.15 -20.32
C GLU A 600 2.13 6.32 -21.36
N ALA A 601 2.89 5.33 -20.92
CA ALA A 601 3.57 4.37 -21.79
C ALA A 601 2.81 3.03 -21.82
N GLY A 602 1.94 2.86 -22.82
CA GLY A 602 1.06 1.69 -22.99
C GLY A 602 -0.41 2.05 -22.82
N ALA A 603 -1.29 1.40 -23.59
CA ALA A 603 -2.70 1.72 -23.64
C ALA A 603 -3.51 0.71 -22.82
N ASP A 604 -4.42 1.24 -21.98
CA ASP A 604 -5.65 0.56 -21.54
C ASP A 604 -6.55 1.62 -20.88
N ASP A 605 -7.49 2.15 -21.64
CA ASP A 605 -8.79 2.53 -21.06
C ASP A 605 -9.64 1.25 -21.09
N PRO A 606 -10.30 0.86 -19.99
CA PRO A 606 -10.99 -0.42 -19.94
C PRO A 606 -12.10 -0.49 -20.99
N GLU A 607 -12.09 -1.56 -21.79
CA GLU A 607 -13.18 -1.94 -22.69
C GLU A 607 -14.54 -1.76 -21.97
N PRO A 608 -15.53 -1.07 -22.57
CA PRO A 608 -16.77 -0.73 -21.91
C PRO A 608 -17.54 -2.00 -21.55
N VAL A 609 -17.68 -2.26 -20.24
CA VAL A 609 -18.39 -3.44 -19.72
C VAL A 609 -19.84 -3.41 -20.19
N THR A 610 -20.19 -4.34 -21.08
CA THR A 610 -21.54 -4.45 -21.62
C THR A 610 -22.51 -4.99 -20.57
N ALA A 611 -23.41 -4.12 -20.11
CA ALA A 611 -24.58 -4.41 -19.26
C ALA A 611 -24.29 -5.07 -17.91
N TYR A 612 -24.58 -4.35 -16.82
CA TYR A 612 -24.54 -4.91 -15.46
C TYR A 612 -25.70 -5.90 -15.33
N ALA A 613 -25.38 -7.18 -15.14
CA ALA A 613 -26.38 -8.21 -14.84
C ALA A 613 -26.79 -8.11 -13.36
N PRO A 614 -28.10 -8.06 -13.03
CA PRO A 614 -28.53 -8.14 -11.64
C PRO A 614 -28.22 -9.53 -11.07
N LEU A 615 -27.63 -9.57 -9.87
CA LEU A 615 -27.39 -10.82 -9.15
C LEU A 615 -28.73 -11.49 -8.79
N PRO A 616 -28.85 -12.84 -8.83
CA PRO A 616 -30.08 -13.51 -8.44
C PRO A 616 -30.34 -13.36 -6.94
N VAL A 617 -31.44 -12.69 -6.58
CA VAL A 617 -31.93 -12.70 -5.20
C VAL A 617 -32.52 -14.08 -4.89
N GLN A 618 -31.74 -14.93 -4.22
CA GLN A 618 -32.28 -16.09 -3.50
C GLN A 618 -32.53 -15.69 -2.04
N MET A 619 -33.79 -15.41 -1.71
CA MET A 619 -34.19 -15.33 -0.30
C MET A 619 -34.30 -16.75 0.28
N PRO A 620 -33.73 -17.05 1.45
CA PRO A 620 -34.12 -18.21 2.22
C PRO A 620 -35.56 -18.05 2.74
N VAL A 621 -36.28 -19.17 2.83
CA VAL A 621 -37.69 -19.28 3.24
C VAL A 621 -37.86 -19.15 4.75
#